data_AF-A0A7Z9NQW3-F1
#
_entry.id   AF-A0A7Z9NQW3-F1
#
_cell.length_a   1.000
_cell.length_b   1.000
_cell.length_c   1.000
_cell.angle_alpha   90.00
_cell.angle_beta   90.00
_cell.angle_gamma   90.00
#
_symmetry.space_group_name_H-M   'P 1'
#
loop_
_entity.id
_entity.type
_entity.pdbx_description
1 polymer ?
#
loop_
_entity_poly.entity_id
_entity_poly.type
_entity_poly.pdbx_seq_one_letter_code
_entity_poly.pdbx_strand_id
1 'polypeptide(L)'
;MSEFDFSDSIARLSSAMTTGCDEVPFIAQMHEFAMCESGIPGDEFYTDAKKFVRGICETAERFGFDTPSFIWDVYNVEAQALGCRFVTFKDMAPAIENSDPLVKTE
;
A
#
# COMPACT_ATOMS: atom_id res chain seq x y z
N MET A 1 8.74 -22.92 0.48
CA MET A 1 7.46 -22.26 0.78
C MET A 1 7.75 -20.77 0.91
N SER A 2 6.88 -19.90 0.38
CA SER A 2 6.98 -18.46 0.70
C SER A 2 6.82 -18.28 2.21
N GLU A 3 7.46 -17.26 2.78
CA GLU A 3 7.37 -16.94 4.21
C GLU A 3 5.94 -16.59 4.63
N PHE A 4 5.14 -16.05 3.69
CA PHE A 4 3.74 -15.72 3.88
C PHE A 4 2.84 -16.61 3.00
N ASP A 5 1.67 -16.99 3.52
CA ASP A 5 0.62 -17.70 2.78
C ASP A 5 -0.75 -17.06 3.03
N PHE A 6 -1.28 -16.40 2.00
CA PHE A 6 -2.61 -15.75 2.00
C PHE A 6 -3.58 -16.44 1.04
N SER A 7 -3.27 -17.67 0.58
CA SER A 7 -3.99 -18.32 -0.52
C SER A 7 -5.48 -18.52 -0.23
N ASP A 8 -5.80 -18.98 0.98
CA ASP A 8 -7.19 -19.22 1.41
C ASP A 8 -7.98 -17.91 1.47
N SER A 9 -7.38 -16.87 2.04
CA SER A 9 -8.02 -15.55 2.16
C SER A 9 -8.20 -14.85 0.81
N ILE A 10 -7.26 -15.02 -0.11
CA ILE A 10 -7.40 -14.55 -1.50
C ILE A 10 -8.54 -15.29 -2.20
N ALA A 11 -8.68 -16.60 -2.00
CA ALA A 11 -9.79 -17.38 -2.54
C ALA A 11 -11.15 -16.92 -1.96
N ARG A 12 -11.20 -16.62 -0.65
CA ARG A 12 -12.38 -16.03 -0.01
C ARG A 12 -12.73 -14.67 -0.63
N LEU A 13 -11.75 -13.79 -0.80
CA LEU A 13 -11.94 -12.48 -1.43
C LEU A 13 -12.47 -12.60 -2.86
N SER A 14 -11.91 -13.51 -3.66
CA SER A 14 -12.38 -13.78 -5.02
C SER A 14 -13.83 -14.27 -5.05
N SER A 15 -14.20 -15.14 -4.11
CA SER A 15 -15.56 -15.68 -4.01
C SER A 15 -16.56 -14.58 -3.59
N ALA A 16 -16.19 -13.74 -2.62
CA ALA A 16 -16.98 -12.59 -2.17
C ALA A 16 -17.35 -11.63 -3.32
N MET A 17 -16.42 -11.43 -4.26
CA MET A 17 -16.61 -10.55 -5.41
C MET A 17 -17.42 -11.16 -6.57
N THR A 18 -17.72 -12.46 -6.52
CA THR A 18 -18.30 -13.18 -7.66
C THR A 18 -19.56 -13.98 -7.27
N THR A 19 -19.37 -15.07 -6.54
CA THR A 19 -20.43 -16.04 -6.20
C THR A 19 -21.02 -15.84 -4.81
N GLY A 20 -20.40 -14.98 -3.99
CA GLY A 20 -20.67 -14.86 -2.56
C GLY A 20 -19.71 -15.72 -1.72
N CYS A 21 -19.65 -15.41 -0.43
CA CYS A 21 -18.80 -16.07 0.57
C CYS A 21 -19.55 -16.20 1.90
N ASP A 22 -19.22 -17.22 2.69
CA ASP A 22 -19.86 -17.48 3.99
C ASP A 22 -19.49 -16.43 5.05
N GLU A 23 -18.33 -15.78 4.88
CA GLU A 23 -17.79 -14.76 5.77
C GLU A 23 -17.25 -13.59 4.95
N VAL A 24 -17.53 -12.36 5.38
CA VAL A 24 -17.08 -11.14 4.68
C VAL A 24 -15.56 -10.98 4.86
N PRO A 25 -14.76 -10.94 3.78
CA PRO A 25 -13.32 -10.73 3.88
C PRO A 25 -13.00 -9.31 4.34
N PHE A 26 -12.03 -9.17 5.24
CA PHE A 26 -11.52 -7.90 5.74
C PHE A 26 -10.22 -7.51 5.05
N ILE A 27 -10.27 -6.41 4.28
CA ILE A 27 -9.11 -5.80 3.65
C ILE A 27 -8.96 -4.35 4.13
N ALA A 28 -7.73 -3.91 4.37
CA ALA A 28 -7.43 -2.56 4.81
C ALA A 28 -6.37 -1.91 3.91
N GLN A 29 -6.59 -0.66 3.52
CA GLN A 29 -5.53 0.19 2.99
C GLN A 29 -4.61 0.58 4.15
N MET A 30 -3.54 -0.21 4.36
CA MET A 30 -2.79 -0.22 5.61
C MET A 30 -1.37 0.36 5.50
N HIS A 31 -0.99 0.99 4.39
CA HIS A 31 0.42 1.30 4.11
C HIS A 31 1.07 2.22 5.17
N GLU A 32 0.40 3.26 5.66
CA GLU A 32 0.95 4.10 6.75
C GLU A 32 0.99 3.37 8.10
N PHE A 33 0.01 2.50 8.36
CA PHE A 33 0.02 1.64 9.55
C PHE A 33 1.18 0.64 9.50
N ALA A 34 1.39 -0.02 8.36
CA ALA A 34 2.50 -0.94 8.12
C ALA A 34 3.86 -0.24 8.15
N MET A 35 3.95 1.00 7.65
CA MET A 35 5.15 1.83 7.79
C MET A 35 5.47 2.03 9.28
N CYS A 36 4.49 2.46 10.08
CA CYS A 36 4.64 2.65 11.52
C CYS A 36 5.06 1.35 12.24
N GLU A 37 4.35 0.23 11.98
CA GLU A 37 4.63 -1.07 12.61
C GLU A 37 5.98 -1.66 12.22
N SER A 38 6.46 -1.38 11.00
CA SER A 38 7.79 -1.82 10.54
C SER A 38 8.94 -0.99 11.10
N GLY A 39 8.67 0.21 11.63
CA GLY A 39 9.69 1.16 12.08
C GLY A 39 10.59 1.70 10.96
N ILE A 40 10.20 1.51 9.69
CA ILE A 40 10.94 1.97 8.52
C ILE A 40 10.51 3.41 8.20
N PRO A 41 11.46 4.37 8.04
CA PRO A 41 11.13 5.72 7.61
C PRO A 41 10.40 5.75 6.26
N GLY A 42 9.43 6.65 6.10
CA GLY A 42 8.61 6.74 4.88
C GLY A 42 9.40 6.92 3.59
N ASP A 43 10.48 7.70 3.61
CA ASP A 43 11.36 7.92 2.47
C ASP A 43 12.09 6.66 2.00
N GLU A 44 12.20 5.65 2.85
CA GLU A 44 12.65 4.31 2.49
C GLU A 44 11.50 3.34 2.23
N PHE A 45 10.45 3.38 3.05
CA PHE A 45 9.31 2.46 2.96
C PHE A 45 8.59 2.57 1.62
N TYR A 46 8.44 3.79 1.08
CA TYR A 46 7.74 4.04 -0.17
C TYR A 46 8.64 4.04 -1.41
N THR A 47 9.97 3.96 -1.25
CA THR A 47 10.93 3.96 -2.38
C THR A 47 11.68 2.64 -2.57
N ASP A 48 11.66 1.77 -1.57
CA ASP A 48 12.21 0.40 -1.66
C ASP A 48 11.07 -0.63 -1.66
N ALA A 49 10.82 -1.22 -2.84
CA ALA A 49 9.75 -2.19 -3.03
C ALA A 49 9.85 -3.41 -2.08
N LYS A 50 11.06 -3.83 -1.67
CA LYS A 50 11.20 -4.97 -0.76
C LYS A 50 10.76 -4.61 0.65
N LYS A 51 11.13 -3.41 1.13
CA LYS A 51 10.70 -2.90 2.43
C LYS A 51 9.19 -2.71 2.48
N PHE A 52 8.63 -2.12 1.42
CA PHE A 52 7.19 -1.93 1.27
C PHE A 52 6.41 -3.24 1.36
N VAL A 53 6.72 -4.19 0.47
CA VAL A 53 5.99 -5.47 0.37
C VAL A 53 6.14 -6.28 1.65
N ARG A 54 7.36 -6.34 2.21
CA ARG A 54 7.61 -7.09 3.45
C ARG A 54 6.87 -6.49 4.63
N GLY A 55 6.96 -5.17 4.85
CA GLY A 55 6.29 -4.52 5.97
C GLY A 55 4.76 -4.68 5.92
N ILE A 56 4.17 -4.67 4.72
CA ILE A 56 2.73 -4.94 4.56
C ILE A 56 2.38 -6.39 4.86
N CYS A 57 3.17 -7.36 4.36
CA CYS A 57 2.89 -8.78 4.61
C CYS A 57 3.05 -9.13 6.09
N GLU A 58 4.13 -8.67 6.74
CA GLU A 58 4.37 -8.86 8.18
C GLU A 58 3.24 -8.23 9.01
N THR A 59 2.78 -7.04 8.62
CA THR A 59 1.65 -6.37 9.29
C THR A 59 0.35 -7.15 9.11
N ALA A 60 0.04 -7.58 7.88
CA ALA A 60 -1.17 -8.35 7.60
C ALA A 60 -1.22 -9.67 8.39
N GLU A 61 -0.11 -10.40 8.44
CA GLU A 61 0.01 -11.63 9.23
C GLU A 61 -0.13 -11.36 10.73
N ARG A 62 0.63 -10.37 11.25
CA ARG A 62 0.65 -10.04 12.69
C ARG A 62 -0.72 -9.62 13.23
N PHE A 63 -1.51 -8.91 12.43
CA PHE A 63 -2.81 -8.40 12.84
C PHE A 63 -4.00 -9.22 12.33
N GLY A 64 -3.75 -10.32 11.60
CA GLY A 64 -4.78 -11.23 11.11
C GLY A 64 -5.69 -10.62 10.05
N PHE A 65 -5.16 -9.74 9.20
CA PHE A 65 -5.89 -9.25 8.03
C PHE A 65 -5.99 -10.35 6.97
N ASP A 66 -7.14 -10.46 6.29
CA ASP A 66 -7.35 -11.53 5.31
C ASP A 66 -6.31 -11.45 4.19
N THR A 67 -6.08 -10.26 3.61
CA THR A 67 -5.13 -10.10 2.51
C THR A 67 -4.24 -8.87 2.69
N PRO A 68 -2.95 -8.93 2.33
CA PRO A 68 -2.13 -7.73 2.21
C PRO A 68 -2.68 -6.81 1.12
N SER A 69 -2.76 -5.52 1.41
CA SER A 69 -3.12 -4.50 0.42
C SER A 69 -1.88 -3.70 0.06
N PHE A 70 -1.40 -3.86 -1.17
CA PHE A 70 -0.27 -3.10 -1.71
C PHE A 70 -0.70 -1.77 -2.35
N ILE A 71 -1.96 -1.39 -2.18
CA ILE A 71 -2.48 -0.13 -2.72
C ILE A 71 -1.97 0.99 -1.82
N TRP A 72 -1.00 1.73 -2.33
CA TRP A 72 -0.60 3.02 -1.81
C TRP A 72 -0.55 4.01 -2.98
N ASP A 73 -1.11 5.19 -2.74
CA ASP A 73 -1.00 6.41 -3.54
C ASP A 73 -0.55 6.28 -5.01
N VAL A 74 -1.43 5.71 -5.85
CA VAL A 74 -1.18 5.60 -7.29
C VAL A 74 -1.16 6.96 -8.00
N TYR A 75 -1.87 7.95 -7.45
CA TYR A 75 -1.99 9.28 -8.05
C TYR A 75 -0.67 10.04 -8.00
N ASN A 76 0.04 9.98 -6.88
CA ASN A 76 1.33 10.65 -6.75
C ASN A 76 2.42 9.93 -7.56
N VAL A 77 2.37 8.60 -7.67
CA VAL A 77 3.31 7.85 -8.54
C VAL A 77 3.09 8.18 -10.02
N GLU A 78 1.84 8.24 -10.48
CA GLU A 78 1.50 8.62 -11.86
C GLU A 78 1.86 10.08 -12.14
N ALA A 79 1.56 11.00 -11.22
CA ALA A 79 1.94 12.40 -11.34
C ALA A 79 3.47 12.57 -11.42
N GLN A 80 4.22 11.85 -10.60
CA GLN A 80 5.68 11.81 -10.68
C GLN A 80 6.15 11.36 -12.06
N ALA A 81 5.56 10.30 -12.61
CA ALA A 81 5.90 9.80 -13.94
C ALA A 81 5.62 10.83 -15.05
N LEU A 82 4.66 11.73 -14.83
CA LEU A 82 4.33 12.85 -15.73
C LEU A 82 5.23 14.09 -15.53
N GLY A 83 6.15 14.06 -14.58
CA GLY A 83 7.12 15.13 -14.34
C GLY A 83 6.81 16.02 -13.13
N CYS A 84 5.76 15.72 -12.35
CA CYS A 84 5.57 16.37 -11.06
C CYS A 84 6.70 16.00 -10.10
N ARG A 85 7.07 16.94 -9.23
CA ARG A 85 8.04 16.64 -8.18
C ARG A 85 7.39 15.81 -7.08
N PHE A 86 7.99 14.66 -6.81
CA PHE A 86 7.63 13.77 -5.71
C PHE A 86 8.40 14.13 -4.44
N VAL A 87 7.68 14.25 -3.33
CA VAL A 87 8.20 14.65 -2.03
C VAL A 87 8.02 13.49 -1.06
N THR A 88 9.12 13.02 -0.48
CA THR A 88 9.14 11.96 0.53
C THR A 88 9.29 12.54 1.92
N PHE A 89 8.69 11.89 2.91
CA PHE A 89 8.75 12.26 4.32
C PHE A 89 9.18 11.05 5.15
N LYS A 90 9.67 11.28 6.38
CA LYS A 90 10.11 10.19 7.26
C LYS A 90 8.96 9.55 8.04
N ASP A 91 7.91 10.32 8.32
CA ASP A 91 6.87 10.02 9.29
C ASP A 91 5.46 9.96 8.67
N MET A 92 5.34 10.08 7.34
CA MET A 92 4.07 10.04 6.62
C MET A 92 4.23 9.56 5.17
N ALA A 93 3.10 9.27 4.53
CA ALA A 93 3.04 8.98 3.09
C ALA A 93 3.60 10.14 2.23
N PRO A 94 4.20 9.85 1.06
CA PRO A 94 4.72 10.85 0.16
C PRO A 94 3.61 11.70 -0.46
N ALA A 95 4.00 12.87 -0.98
CA ALA A 95 3.09 13.81 -1.63
C ALA A 95 3.70 14.35 -2.93
N ILE A 96 2.90 15.06 -3.72
CA ILE A 96 3.38 15.89 -4.82
C ILE A 96 3.59 17.32 -4.35
N GLU A 97 4.60 18.00 -4.88
CA GLU A 97 4.78 19.43 -4.69
C GLU A 97 3.62 20.19 -5.36
N ASN A 98 2.61 20.55 -4.55
CA ASN A 98 1.40 21.22 -5.02
C ASN A 98 1.58 22.73 -5.27
N SER A 99 2.76 23.29 -5.00
CA SER A 99 3.10 24.68 -5.29
C SER A 99 3.52 24.92 -6.75
N ASP A 100 3.90 23.87 -7.49
CA ASP A 100 4.16 23.93 -8.93
C ASP A 100 3.27 22.92 -9.67
N PRO A 101 2.06 23.32 -10.08
CA PRO A 101 1.11 22.40 -10.71
C PRO A 101 1.63 21.91 -12.08
N LEU A 102 1.30 20.65 -12.41
CA LEU A 102 1.64 20.03 -13.70
C LEU A 102 1.05 20.83 -14.88
N VAL A 103 -0.22 21.19 -14.75
CA VAL A 103 -0.97 21.99 -15.73
C VAL A 103 -0.94 23.43 -15.26
N LYS A 104 -0.27 24.30 -16.02
CA LYS A 104 -0.03 25.70 -15.64
C LYS A 104 -1.08 26.68 -16.18
N THR A 105 -1.86 26.23 -17.15
CA THR A 105 -2.90 27.01 -17.83
C THR A 105 -4.06 26.08 -18.18
N GLU A 106 -5.29 26.60 -18.16
CA GLU A 106 -6.47 25.90 -18.70
C GLU A 106 -6.41 25.76 -20.22
#